data_AF-A0AAD7KH85-F1
#
_entry.id   AF-A0AAD7KH85-F1
#
_cell.length_a   1.000
_cell.length_b   1.000
_cell.length_c   1.000
_cell.angle_alpha   90.00
_cell.angle_beta   90.00
_cell.angle_gamma   90.00
#
_symmetry.space_group_name_H-M   'P 1'
#
loop_
_entity.id
_entity.type
_entity.pdbx_description
1 polymer ?
#
loop_
_entity_poly.entity_id
_entity_poly.type
_entity_poly.pdbx_seq_one_letter_code
_entity_poly.pdbx_strand_id
1 'polypeptide(L)'
;MLNLAFAAAMVLAVNGAESNYTVKPFKFNLSDKFPRFKSLVENTRLPATPLYPELTGGYDKGVELQALYTEWLTTYDWEAQQAELNQIYMRDHEVRIDTNFTSVIEGLTVHFIHQKSDDSKAIPLINATILTGVSLYYLTDSLSAVWVYRDAQNSGPTGLVRNYTKAPTDAPMFFTQLEYNGFWPEQYVAKVGNLVSYKFHTFGGHFAGLDNPPALIEDIREIGLYPKV
;
A
#
# COMPACT_ATOMS: atom_id res chain seq x y z
N MET A 1 27.03 -22.76 -7.27
CA MET A 1 26.33 -23.19 -8.50
C MET A 1 24.80 -23.33 -8.30
N LEU A 2 24.18 -22.52 -7.43
CA LEU A 2 22.73 -22.59 -7.16
C LEU A 2 21.92 -21.36 -7.65
N ASN A 3 22.57 -20.32 -8.18
CA ASN A 3 21.91 -19.06 -8.55
C ASN A 3 21.53 -18.92 -10.04
N LEU A 4 21.91 -19.87 -10.90
CA LEU A 4 21.53 -19.83 -12.33
C LEU A 4 20.23 -20.59 -12.65
N ALA A 5 19.73 -21.45 -11.76
CA ALA A 5 18.56 -22.28 -12.05
C ALA A 5 17.23 -21.50 -11.99
N PHE A 6 17.13 -20.45 -11.17
CA PHE A 6 15.89 -19.68 -11.04
C PHE A 6 15.69 -18.66 -12.19
N ALA A 7 16.77 -18.09 -12.73
CA ALA A 7 16.66 -17.14 -13.84
C ALA A 7 16.27 -17.83 -15.17
N ALA A 8 16.63 -19.11 -15.35
CA ALA A 8 16.29 -19.88 -16.54
C ALA A 8 14.79 -20.23 -16.64
N ALA A 9 14.06 -20.25 -15.52
CA ALA A 9 12.63 -20.54 -15.51
C ALA A 9 11.77 -19.38 -16.06
N MET A 10 12.28 -18.14 -16.04
CA MET A 10 11.49 -16.96 -16.40
C MET A 10 11.58 -16.61 -17.90
N VAL A 11 12.58 -17.14 -18.62
CA VAL A 11 12.75 -16.93 -20.08
C VAL A 11 12.06 -18.03 -20.92
N LEU A 12 11.55 -19.10 -20.28
CA LEU A 12 10.90 -20.22 -20.98
C LEU A 12 9.36 -20.21 -20.94
N ALA A 13 8.72 -19.22 -20.31
CA ALA A 13 7.25 -19.17 -20.20
C ALA A 13 6.54 -18.47 -21.39
N VAL A 14 7.21 -18.28 -22.53
CA VAL A 14 6.59 -17.76 -23.77
C VAL A 14 6.25 -18.88 -24.77
N ASN A 15 6.62 -20.13 -24.50
CA ASN A 15 6.28 -21.26 -25.37
C ASN A 15 5.38 -22.28 -24.69
N GLY A 16 4.07 -22.19 -24.96
CA GLY A 16 3.23 -23.37 -25.22
C GLY A 16 3.01 -24.39 -24.12
N ALA A 17 2.84 -23.98 -22.86
CA ALA A 17 2.14 -24.81 -21.89
C ALA A 17 0.65 -24.43 -21.89
N GLU A 18 -0.23 -25.29 -22.41
CA GLU A 18 -1.65 -25.22 -22.10
C GLU A 18 -1.81 -25.42 -20.59
N SER A 19 -1.74 -24.34 -19.85
CA SER A 19 -2.06 -24.35 -18.44
C SER A 19 -3.59 -24.43 -18.33
N ASN A 20 -4.11 -25.54 -17.82
CA ASN A 20 -5.55 -25.81 -17.61
C ASN A 20 -6.18 -24.91 -16.51
N TYR A 21 -5.86 -23.62 -16.49
CA TYR A 21 -6.43 -22.67 -15.56
C TYR A 21 -7.66 -22.02 -16.20
N THR A 22 -8.83 -22.42 -15.72
CA THR A 22 -10.10 -21.80 -16.13
C THR A 22 -10.21 -20.44 -15.47
N VAL A 23 -10.13 -19.37 -16.27
CA VAL A 23 -10.42 -18.00 -15.83
C VAL A 23 -11.91 -17.73 -15.97
N LYS A 24 -12.55 -17.24 -14.89
CA LYS A 24 -13.97 -16.93 -14.85
C LYS A 24 -14.17 -15.46 -14.47
N PRO A 25 -15.08 -14.72 -15.15
CA PRO A 25 -15.48 -13.40 -14.68
C PRO A 25 -15.97 -13.45 -13.24
N PHE A 26 -15.68 -12.40 -12.46
CA PHE A 26 -16.08 -12.28 -11.06
C PHE A 26 -16.77 -10.95 -10.82
N LYS A 27 -17.83 -10.98 -10.02
CA LYS A 27 -18.50 -9.77 -9.50
C LYS A 27 -18.61 -9.88 -8.00
N PHE A 28 -18.26 -8.80 -7.32
CA PHE A 28 -18.52 -8.64 -5.90
C PHE A 28 -20.03 -8.68 -5.67
N ASN A 29 -20.44 -9.58 -4.79
CA ASN A 29 -21.79 -9.65 -4.27
C ASN A 29 -21.72 -9.72 -2.74
N LEU A 30 -22.18 -8.65 -2.09
CA LEU A 30 -22.19 -8.46 -0.66
C LEU A 30 -23.47 -9.01 -0.03
N SER A 31 -24.51 -9.35 -0.81
CA SER A 31 -25.85 -9.75 -0.30
C SER A 31 -25.79 -10.79 0.82
N ASP A 32 -24.91 -11.78 0.66
CA ASP A 32 -24.85 -12.93 1.57
C ASP A 32 -24.01 -12.65 2.83
N LYS A 33 -23.10 -11.66 2.76
CA LYS A 33 -22.18 -11.32 3.85
C LYS A 33 -22.63 -10.08 4.62
N PHE A 34 -23.36 -9.19 3.97
CA PHE A 34 -23.78 -7.92 4.53
C PHE A 34 -24.65 -8.06 5.79
N PRO A 35 -25.63 -8.98 5.87
CA PRO A 35 -26.41 -9.16 7.11
C PRO A 35 -25.54 -9.56 8.30
N ARG A 36 -24.56 -10.43 8.09
CA ARG A 36 -23.62 -10.84 9.14
C ARG A 36 -22.71 -9.68 9.55
N PHE A 37 -22.18 -8.94 8.59
CA PHE A 37 -21.37 -7.74 8.86
C PHE A 37 -22.16 -6.74 9.72
N LYS A 38 -23.38 -6.40 9.30
CA LYS A 38 -24.27 -5.48 10.03
C LYS A 38 -24.50 -5.95 11.46
N SER A 39 -24.79 -7.24 11.65
CA SER A 39 -24.95 -7.82 12.99
C SER A 39 -23.69 -7.70 13.85
N LEU A 40 -22.49 -7.90 13.29
CA LEU A 40 -21.24 -7.75 14.03
C LEU A 40 -21.01 -6.29 14.46
N VAL A 41 -21.27 -5.33 13.56
CA VAL A 41 -21.16 -3.90 13.85
C VAL A 41 -22.20 -3.49 14.91
N GLU A 42 -23.46 -3.92 14.80
CA GLU A 42 -24.50 -3.62 15.80
C GLU A 42 -24.19 -4.20 17.20
N ASN A 43 -23.56 -5.37 17.26
CA ASN A 43 -23.29 -6.07 18.51
C ASN A 43 -21.93 -5.76 19.14
N THR A 44 -21.06 -5.02 18.46
CA THR A 44 -19.79 -4.65 19.07
C THR A 44 -20.02 -3.68 20.23
N ARG A 45 -19.23 -3.86 21.30
CA ARG A 45 -19.24 -3.00 22.48
C ARG A 45 -17.91 -2.26 22.53
N LEU A 46 -17.95 -0.98 22.20
CA LEU A 46 -16.80 -0.10 22.35
C LEU A 46 -16.68 0.32 23.82
N PRO A 47 -15.45 0.50 24.33
CA PRO A 47 -15.25 1.00 25.69
C PRO A 47 -15.83 2.42 25.82
N ALA A 48 -16.58 2.67 26.90
CA ALA A 48 -17.23 3.96 27.14
C ALA A 48 -16.25 5.10 27.43
N THR A 49 -15.02 4.75 27.82
CA THR A 49 -13.93 5.68 28.07
C THR A 49 -12.67 5.21 27.33
N PRO A 50 -11.78 6.14 26.98
CA PRO A 50 -10.45 5.81 26.49
C PRO A 50 -9.74 4.81 27.46
N LEU A 51 -9.16 3.71 26.94
CA LEU A 51 -8.44 2.68 27.72
C LEU A 51 -7.01 3.10 28.14
N TYR A 52 -6.42 4.04 27.42
CA TYR A 52 -5.08 4.62 27.54
C TYR A 52 -5.13 6.15 27.37
N PRO A 53 -5.77 6.87 28.32
CA PRO A 53 -6.01 8.31 28.22
C PRO A 53 -4.74 9.16 28.15
N GLU A 54 -3.59 8.64 28.57
CA GLU A 54 -2.27 9.26 28.48
C GLU A 54 -1.66 9.25 27.07
N LEU A 55 -2.17 8.39 26.17
CA LEU A 55 -1.69 8.31 24.79
C LEU A 55 -2.35 9.39 23.94
N THR A 56 -1.76 10.59 23.94
CA THR A 56 -2.13 11.66 23.00
C THR A 56 -1.70 11.30 21.57
N GLY A 57 -2.62 11.42 20.60
CA GLY A 57 -2.31 11.17 19.18
C GLY A 57 -3.09 10.01 18.54
N GLY A 58 -4.34 9.77 18.95
CA GLY A 58 -5.20 8.82 18.26
C GLY A 58 -4.95 7.35 18.61
N TYR A 59 -4.21 6.97 19.64
CA TYR A 59 -4.05 5.54 19.96
C TYR A 59 -5.21 4.94 20.77
N ASP A 60 -6.13 5.78 21.24
CA ASP A 60 -7.26 5.39 22.07
C ASP A 60 -8.60 5.79 21.42
N LYS A 61 -9.04 4.97 20.46
CA LYS A 61 -10.06 5.33 19.47
C LYS A 61 -11.50 4.90 19.79
N GLY A 62 -11.82 4.57 21.06
CA GLY A 62 -13.18 4.13 21.43
C GLY A 62 -14.28 5.08 20.95
N VAL A 63 -14.06 6.39 21.09
CA VAL A 63 -15.02 7.44 20.70
C VAL A 63 -15.02 7.71 19.19
N GLU A 64 -13.87 7.64 18.51
CA GLU A 64 -13.77 7.87 17.06
C GLU A 64 -14.37 6.73 16.24
N LEU A 65 -14.32 5.49 16.75
CA LEU A 65 -14.96 4.35 16.12
C LEU A 65 -16.49 4.48 16.15
N GLN A 66 -17.08 5.12 17.16
CA GLN A 66 -18.52 5.29 17.25
C GLN A 66 -19.11 6.05 16.04
N ALA A 67 -18.39 7.05 15.53
CA ALA A 67 -18.80 7.79 14.33
C ALA A 67 -18.80 6.88 13.09
N LEU A 68 -17.75 6.08 12.90
CA LEU A 68 -17.65 5.11 11.81
C LEU A 68 -18.74 4.03 11.88
N TYR A 69 -19.05 3.54 13.09
CA TYR A 69 -20.14 2.60 13.30
C TYR A 69 -21.48 3.20 12.88
N THR A 70 -21.71 4.44 13.27
CA THR A 70 -22.93 5.17 12.93
C THR A 70 -23.03 5.33 11.41
N GLU A 71 -21.95 5.78 10.77
CA GLU A 71 -21.88 5.95 9.32
C GLU A 71 -22.18 4.64 8.58
N TRP A 72 -21.46 3.56 8.91
CA TRP A 72 -21.63 2.23 8.29
C TRP A 72 -23.04 1.65 8.44
N LEU A 73 -23.71 1.92 9.55
CA LEU A 73 -25.06 1.41 9.82
C LEU A 73 -26.17 2.27 9.22
N THR A 74 -25.93 3.55 8.98
CA THR A 74 -27.01 4.51 8.70
C THR A 74 -26.87 5.24 7.37
N THR A 75 -25.69 5.76 7.03
CA THR A 75 -25.51 6.68 5.91
C THR A 75 -24.65 6.14 4.80
N TYR A 76 -23.81 5.14 5.07
CA TYR A 76 -22.92 4.55 4.07
C TYR A 76 -23.69 3.67 3.09
N ASP A 77 -23.58 4.00 1.80
CA ASP A 77 -24.25 3.28 0.72
C ASP A 77 -23.41 2.10 0.23
N TRP A 78 -23.65 0.93 0.85
CA TRP A 78 -22.94 -0.31 0.53
C TRP A 78 -23.26 -0.84 -0.87
N GLU A 79 -24.43 -0.54 -1.42
CA GLU A 79 -24.79 -0.95 -2.79
C GLU A 79 -24.06 -0.09 -3.81
N ALA A 80 -23.95 1.22 -3.56
CA ALA A 80 -23.10 2.10 -4.36
C ALA A 80 -21.64 1.67 -4.29
N GLN A 81 -21.12 1.33 -3.10
CA GLN A 81 -19.75 0.84 -2.96
C GLN A 81 -19.53 -0.49 -3.69
N GLN A 82 -20.49 -1.42 -3.65
CA GLN A 82 -20.42 -2.67 -4.41
C GLN A 82 -20.42 -2.41 -5.92
N ALA A 83 -21.27 -1.48 -6.39
CA ALA A 83 -21.30 -1.08 -7.79
C ALA A 83 -19.94 -0.50 -8.21
N GLU A 84 -19.35 0.34 -7.37
CA GLU A 84 -18.00 0.89 -7.56
C GLU A 84 -16.93 -0.20 -7.57
N LEU A 85 -16.94 -1.16 -6.64
CA LEU A 85 -15.96 -2.27 -6.64
C LEU A 85 -16.06 -3.15 -7.91
N ASN A 86 -17.24 -3.24 -8.50
CA ASN A 86 -17.48 -3.90 -9.78
C ASN A 86 -17.12 -3.02 -11.00
N GLN A 87 -16.78 -1.75 -10.79
CA GLN A 87 -16.39 -0.75 -11.78
C GLN A 87 -14.97 -0.23 -11.45
N ILE A 88 -13.92 -0.74 -12.09
CA ILE A 88 -12.60 -0.18 -11.80
C ILE A 88 -12.45 1.17 -12.50
N TYR A 89 -12.28 2.22 -11.70
CA TYR A 89 -12.01 3.58 -12.15
C TYR A 89 -10.51 3.81 -12.34
N MET A 90 -10.14 4.46 -13.44
CA MET A 90 -8.78 4.96 -13.68
C MET A 90 -8.79 6.49 -13.92
N ARG A 91 -7.60 7.08 -13.78
CA ARG A 91 -7.24 8.51 -13.73
C ARG A 91 -7.91 9.42 -14.77
N ASP A 92 -8.44 8.85 -15.85
CA ASP A 92 -8.99 9.57 -17.00
C ASP A 92 -10.54 9.44 -17.11
N HIS A 93 -11.22 9.00 -16.04
CA HIS A 93 -12.69 8.84 -15.96
C HIS A 93 -13.31 7.80 -16.93
N GLU A 94 -12.49 6.95 -17.55
CA GLU A 94 -13.00 5.83 -18.34
C GLU A 94 -13.33 4.64 -17.42
N VAL A 95 -14.62 4.29 -17.35
CA VAL A 95 -15.11 3.15 -16.57
C VAL A 95 -14.84 1.87 -17.35
N ARG A 96 -13.97 1.00 -16.84
CA ARG A 96 -13.77 -0.35 -17.43
C ARG A 96 -14.54 -1.38 -16.61
N ILE A 97 -15.64 -1.84 -17.19
CA ILE A 97 -16.52 -2.88 -16.64
C ILE A 97 -15.88 -4.25 -16.91
N ASP A 98 -16.02 -5.19 -15.96
CA ASP A 98 -15.63 -6.62 -16.09
C ASP A 98 -14.10 -6.92 -16.12
N THR A 99 -13.31 -6.20 -15.35
CA THR A 99 -11.86 -6.48 -15.16
C THR A 99 -11.55 -7.44 -14.02
N ASN A 100 -12.57 -7.86 -13.26
CA ASN A 100 -12.42 -8.78 -12.13
C ASN A 100 -12.60 -10.24 -12.58
N PHE A 101 -11.68 -11.10 -12.17
CA PHE A 101 -11.69 -12.51 -12.52
C PHE A 101 -11.34 -13.39 -11.33
N THR A 102 -11.70 -14.66 -11.43
CA THR A 102 -11.22 -15.71 -10.53
C THR A 102 -10.64 -16.86 -11.33
N SER A 103 -9.68 -17.57 -10.76
CA SER A 103 -9.23 -18.86 -11.24
C SER A 103 -8.88 -19.78 -10.08
N VAL A 104 -8.87 -21.09 -10.31
CA VAL A 104 -8.41 -22.07 -9.33
C VAL A 104 -6.97 -22.41 -9.65
N ILE A 105 -6.06 -22.00 -8.77
CA ILE A 105 -4.63 -22.26 -8.87
C ILE A 105 -4.25 -23.11 -7.66
N GLU A 106 -3.77 -24.33 -7.91
CA GLU A 106 -3.35 -25.27 -6.85
C GLU A 106 -4.43 -25.51 -5.77
N GLY A 107 -5.70 -25.52 -6.17
CA GLY A 107 -6.85 -25.73 -5.28
C GLY A 107 -7.33 -24.47 -4.53
N LEU A 108 -6.66 -23.33 -4.71
CA LEU A 108 -7.06 -22.05 -4.14
C LEU A 108 -7.81 -21.21 -5.19
N THR A 109 -8.97 -20.68 -4.82
CA THR A 109 -9.66 -19.67 -5.63
C THR A 109 -8.93 -18.34 -5.49
N VAL A 110 -8.25 -17.92 -6.54
CA VAL A 110 -7.53 -16.64 -6.60
C VAL A 110 -8.38 -15.64 -7.36
N HIS A 111 -8.73 -14.53 -6.71
CA HIS A 111 -9.31 -13.36 -7.35
C HIS A 111 -8.19 -12.44 -7.84
N PHE A 112 -8.36 -11.87 -9.02
CA PHE A 112 -7.43 -10.88 -9.57
C PHE A 112 -8.16 -9.89 -10.48
N ILE A 113 -7.52 -8.74 -10.66
CA ILE A 113 -7.92 -7.74 -11.62
C ILE A 113 -7.02 -7.88 -12.84
N HIS A 114 -7.60 -8.03 -14.02
CA HIS A 114 -6.88 -8.02 -15.28
C HIS A 114 -7.36 -6.84 -16.12
N GLN A 115 -6.52 -5.81 -16.18
CA GLN A 115 -6.72 -4.66 -17.02
C GLN A 115 -5.71 -4.67 -18.16
N LYS A 116 -6.20 -4.87 -19.37
CA LYS A 116 -5.37 -4.84 -20.57
C LYS A 116 -5.19 -3.38 -21.00
N SER A 117 -3.95 -3.00 -21.30
CA SER A 117 -3.66 -1.75 -21.99
C SER A 117 -4.12 -1.83 -23.45
N ASP A 118 -4.61 -0.72 -23.99
CA ASP A 118 -4.93 -0.61 -25.41
C ASP A 118 -3.65 -0.50 -26.27
N ASP A 119 -2.52 -0.15 -25.65
CA ASP A 119 -1.21 -0.20 -26.30
C ASP A 119 -0.70 -1.64 -26.35
N SER A 120 -0.62 -2.18 -27.57
CA SER A 120 -0.03 -3.50 -27.86
C SER A 120 1.42 -3.68 -27.40
N LYS A 121 2.14 -2.59 -27.11
CA LYS A 121 3.52 -2.59 -26.60
C LYS A 121 3.61 -2.40 -25.10
N ALA A 122 2.47 -2.29 -24.40
CA ALA A 122 2.45 -2.14 -22.96
C ALA A 122 3.13 -3.33 -22.29
N ILE A 123 3.96 -3.02 -21.29
CA ILE A 123 4.67 -4.02 -20.51
C ILE A 123 3.70 -4.58 -19.46
N PRO A 124 3.41 -5.90 -19.45
CA PRO A 124 2.56 -6.49 -18.43
C PRO A 124 3.17 -6.33 -17.04
N LEU A 125 2.42 -5.73 -16.11
CA LEU A 125 2.82 -5.58 -14.71
C LEU A 125 2.25 -6.73 -13.89
N ILE A 126 2.85 -7.91 -14.01
CA ILE A 126 2.68 -9.01 -13.05
C ILE A 126 4.06 -9.29 -12.48
N ASN A 127 4.36 -8.70 -11.32
CA ASN A 127 5.63 -8.88 -10.65
C ASN A 127 5.46 -9.89 -9.51
N ALA A 128 6.29 -10.93 -9.48
CA ALA A 128 6.34 -11.90 -8.39
C ALA A 128 6.54 -11.22 -7.02
N THR A 129 7.23 -10.09 -6.97
CA THR A 129 7.39 -9.27 -5.75
C THR A 129 6.06 -8.71 -5.26
N ILE A 130 5.17 -8.27 -6.16
CA ILE A 130 3.84 -7.77 -5.80
C ILE A 130 2.99 -8.93 -5.25
N LEU A 131 2.96 -10.06 -5.95
CA LEU A 131 2.22 -11.24 -5.50
C LEU A 131 2.72 -11.73 -4.14
N THR A 132 4.04 -11.78 -3.95
CA THR A 132 4.65 -12.16 -2.67
C THR A 132 4.23 -11.21 -1.54
N GLY A 133 4.29 -9.89 -1.79
CA GLY A 133 3.85 -8.89 -0.82
C GLY A 133 2.37 -9.04 -0.46
N VAL A 134 1.49 -9.16 -1.46
CA VAL A 134 0.04 -9.32 -1.25
C VAL A 134 -0.28 -10.64 -0.53
N SER A 135 0.34 -11.75 -0.92
CA SER A 135 0.17 -13.05 -0.27
C SER A 135 0.63 -13.00 1.18
N LEU A 136 1.75 -12.34 1.48
CA LEU A 136 2.22 -12.15 2.84
C LEU A 136 1.17 -11.40 3.67
N TYR A 137 0.70 -10.25 3.17
CA TYR A 137 -0.32 -9.43 3.86
C TYR A 137 -1.61 -10.21 4.13
N TYR A 138 -2.04 -11.04 3.17
CA TYR A 138 -3.22 -11.87 3.32
C TYR A 138 -3.03 -12.98 4.36
N LEU A 139 -1.93 -13.72 4.28
CA LEU A 139 -1.63 -14.84 5.18
C LEU A 139 -1.37 -14.38 6.62
N THR A 140 -0.93 -13.14 6.82
CA THR A 140 -0.64 -12.57 8.14
C THR A 140 -1.70 -11.58 8.62
N ASP A 141 -2.85 -11.47 7.94
CA ASP A 141 -3.95 -10.54 8.26
C ASP A 141 -3.47 -9.10 8.55
N SER A 142 -2.49 -8.63 7.77
CA SER A 142 -1.75 -7.39 8.03
C SER A 142 -2.29 -6.16 7.28
N LEU A 143 -3.53 -6.23 6.77
CA LEU A 143 -4.22 -5.08 6.18
C LEU A 143 -4.52 -3.97 7.20
N SER A 144 -4.34 -4.24 8.50
CA SER A 144 -4.30 -3.23 9.56
C SER A 144 -3.20 -2.16 9.35
N ALA A 145 -2.22 -2.36 8.47
CA ALA A 145 -1.25 -1.32 8.13
C ALA A 145 -1.89 -0.04 7.53
N VAL A 146 -3.12 -0.10 7.02
CA VAL A 146 -3.83 1.05 6.43
C VAL A 146 -4.30 2.07 7.48
N TRP A 147 -4.35 1.70 8.76
CA TRP A 147 -4.83 2.57 9.85
C TRP A 147 -4.06 3.89 9.98
N VAL A 148 -2.77 3.92 9.63
CA VAL A 148 -1.94 5.14 9.63
C VAL A 148 -2.48 6.21 8.66
N TYR A 149 -3.07 5.80 7.54
CA TYR A 149 -3.63 6.72 6.55
C TYR A 149 -4.97 7.31 6.99
N ARG A 150 -5.74 6.59 7.82
CA ARG A 150 -6.99 7.12 8.38
C ARG A 150 -6.72 8.19 9.42
N ASP A 151 -5.68 8.02 10.23
CA ASP A 151 -5.24 9.03 11.20
C ASP A 151 -4.82 10.33 10.51
N ALA A 152 -4.05 10.20 9.42
CA ALA A 152 -3.66 11.33 8.58
C ALA A 152 -4.86 12.06 7.94
N GLN A 153 -5.90 11.33 7.50
CA GLN A 153 -7.10 11.92 6.91
C GLN A 153 -8.04 12.56 7.94
N ASN A 154 -8.14 11.98 9.15
CA ASN A 154 -9.02 12.49 10.22
C ASN A 154 -8.42 13.67 10.99
N SER A 155 -7.13 13.96 10.80
CA SER A 155 -6.42 15.07 11.45
C SER A 155 -6.81 16.48 10.95
N GLY A 156 -7.87 16.61 10.14
CA GLY A 156 -8.32 17.89 9.58
C GLY A 156 -7.27 18.53 8.65
N PRO A 157 -7.35 19.84 8.36
CA PRO A 157 -6.34 20.56 7.56
C PRO A 157 -4.93 20.56 8.19
N THR A 158 -4.76 19.97 9.38
CA THR A 158 -3.51 19.78 10.10
C THR A 158 -2.94 18.35 9.99
N GLY A 159 -3.60 17.43 9.29
CA GLY A 159 -3.07 16.09 9.01
C GLY A 159 -1.80 16.15 8.19
N LEU A 160 -0.70 15.70 8.81
CA LEU A 160 0.68 15.95 8.37
C LEU A 160 0.89 17.44 8.10
N VAL A 161 1.02 18.21 9.17
CA VAL A 161 1.37 19.65 9.14
C VAL A 161 2.38 19.92 8.02
N ARG A 162 1.93 20.64 6.97
CA ARG A 162 2.77 21.02 5.82
C ARG A 162 3.71 22.19 6.13
N ASN A 163 3.79 22.61 7.39
CA ASN A 163 4.82 23.55 7.81
C ASN A 163 6.08 22.74 8.02
N TYR A 164 7.01 22.84 7.07
CA TYR A 164 8.36 22.29 7.20
C TYR A 164 9.06 22.96 8.39
N THR A 165 8.86 22.41 9.58
CA THR A 165 9.57 22.80 10.79
C THR A 165 10.76 21.88 10.99
N LYS A 166 11.86 22.44 11.48
CA LYS A 166 13.02 21.63 11.87
C LYS A 166 12.58 20.65 12.96
N ALA A 167 12.92 19.37 12.79
CA ALA A 167 12.73 18.37 13.83
C ALA A 167 13.40 18.84 15.14
N PRO A 168 12.82 18.55 16.32
CA PRO A 168 13.38 18.95 17.61
C PRO A 168 14.58 18.08 18.01
N THR A 169 15.56 17.96 17.11
CA THR A 169 16.81 17.22 17.28
C THR A 169 17.89 17.80 16.38
N ASP A 170 19.13 17.77 16.85
CA ASP A 170 20.32 18.10 16.07
C ASP A 170 21.06 16.84 15.58
N ALA A 171 20.42 15.67 15.68
CA ALA A 171 20.96 14.43 15.14
C ALA A 171 21.33 14.58 13.65
N PRO A 172 22.52 14.09 13.23
CA PRO A 172 22.93 14.12 11.83
C PRO A 172 21.88 13.43 10.94
N MET A 173 21.40 14.17 9.93
CA MET A 173 20.41 13.70 8.98
C MET A 173 21.09 13.41 7.64
N PHE A 174 20.93 12.17 7.18
CA PHE A 174 21.33 11.70 5.86
C PHE A 174 20.09 11.59 5.00
N PHE A 175 20.15 12.07 3.76
CA PHE A 175 19.02 12.03 2.84
C PHE A 175 19.41 11.47 1.49
N THR A 176 18.68 10.44 1.06
CA THR A 176 18.82 9.80 -0.25
C THR A 176 17.64 10.17 -1.13
N GLN A 177 17.90 10.90 -2.21
CA GLN A 177 16.95 11.21 -3.26
C GLN A 177 17.13 10.24 -4.44
N LEU A 178 16.03 9.65 -4.88
CA LEU A 178 15.97 8.77 -6.06
C LEU A 178 15.13 9.44 -7.15
N GLU A 179 15.53 9.31 -8.40
CA GLU A 179 14.92 10.03 -9.54
C GLU A 179 13.41 9.79 -9.68
N TYR A 180 12.93 8.56 -9.45
CA TYR A 180 11.50 8.21 -9.59
C TYR A 180 10.74 8.26 -8.27
N ASN A 181 11.33 8.82 -7.22
CA ASN A 181 10.63 9.24 -6.02
C ASN A 181 10.23 10.73 -6.16
N GLY A 182 9.27 11.20 -5.38
CA GLY A 182 8.95 12.64 -5.37
C GLY A 182 10.22 13.50 -5.26
N PHE A 183 10.27 14.63 -5.97
CA PHE A 183 11.49 15.44 -6.06
C PHE A 183 11.65 16.35 -4.85
N TRP A 184 12.68 16.11 -4.03
CA TRP A 184 13.00 16.90 -2.84
C TRP A 184 14.36 17.58 -2.98
N PRO A 185 14.42 18.87 -3.38
CA PRO A 185 15.68 19.57 -3.49
C PRO A 185 16.38 19.69 -2.13
N GLU A 186 17.70 19.56 -2.12
CA GLU A 186 18.54 19.64 -0.91
C GLU A 186 18.21 20.85 -0.03
N GLN A 187 17.99 22.02 -0.63
CA GLN A 187 17.66 23.27 0.08
C GLN A 187 16.35 23.20 0.88
N TYR A 188 15.41 22.35 0.48
CA TYR A 188 14.16 22.12 1.21
C TYR A 188 14.36 21.10 2.32
N VAL A 189 15.10 20.03 2.03
CA VAL A 189 15.44 18.99 3.02
C VAL A 189 16.28 19.59 4.17
N ALA A 190 17.19 20.51 3.88
CA ALA A 190 18.01 21.19 4.88
C ALA A 190 17.19 22.01 5.90
N LYS A 191 15.93 22.35 5.60
CA LYS A 191 15.05 23.09 6.53
C LYS A 191 14.43 22.21 7.61
N VAL A 192 14.32 20.89 7.36
CA VAL A 192 13.61 19.97 8.26
C VAL A 192 14.50 19.29 9.29
N GLY A 193 15.83 19.39 9.18
CA GLY A 193 16.75 18.76 10.11
C GLY A 193 18.21 19.18 9.91
N ASN A 194 19.11 18.63 10.72
CA ASN A 194 20.56 18.85 10.58
C ASN A 194 21.11 18.01 9.42
N LEU A 195 20.88 18.45 8.18
CA LEU A 195 21.32 17.75 6.97
C LEU A 195 22.84 17.75 6.86
N VAL A 196 23.46 16.58 6.97
CA VAL A 196 24.91 16.38 6.88
C VAL A 196 25.34 15.71 5.57
N SER A 197 24.40 15.05 4.88
CA SER A 197 24.64 14.40 3.59
C SER A 197 23.36 14.36 2.77
N TYR A 198 23.46 14.77 1.51
CA TYR A 198 22.41 14.65 0.51
C TYR A 198 22.98 13.94 -0.72
N LYS A 199 22.31 12.87 -1.16
CA LYS A 199 22.72 12.11 -2.34
C LYS A 199 21.57 11.97 -3.33
N PHE A 200 21.89 12.20 -4.59
CA PHE A 200 20.97 12.00 -5.69
C PHE A 200 21.41 10.81 -6.53
N HIS A 201 20.51 9.85 -6.73
CA HIS A 201 20.70 8.71 -7.60
C HIS A 201 19.75 8.79 -8.79
N THR A 202 20.29 8.63 -10.00
CA THR A 202 19.54 8.69 -11.28
C THR A 202 18.71 7.43 -11.56
N PHE A 203 18.53 6.55 -10.57
CA PHE A 203 17.78 5.32 -10.72
C PHE A 203 17.21 4.86 -9.37
N GLY A 204 15.95 4.42 -9.39
CA GLY A 204 15.20 3.97 -8.21
C GLY A 204 14.01 4.87 -7.88
N GLY A 205 13.06 4.37 -7.10
CA GLY A 205 11.82 5.07 -6.78
C GLY A 205 11.42 4.95 -5.30
N HIS A 206 10.11 4.90 -5.06
CA HIS A 206 9.53 4.87 -3.72
C HIS A 206 10.00 3.66 -2.90
N PHE A 207 10.21 2.51 -3.55
CA PHE A 207 10.64 1.28 -2.90
C PHE A 207 12.15 1.09 -3.09
N ALA A 208 12.95 2.03 -2.56
CA ALA A 208 14.41 2.07 -2.72
C ALA A 208 15.11 0.71 -2.52
N GLY A 209 14.71 -0.06 -1.50
CA GLY A 209 15.29 -1.37 -1.20
C GLY A 209 14.95 -2.48 -2.20
N LEU A 210 13.93 -2.27 -3.04
CA LEU A 210 13.59 -3.14 -4.17
C LEU A 210 14.12 -2.58 -5.49
N ASP A 211 13.99 -1.27 -5.69
CA ASP A 211 14.29 -0.61 -6.96
C ASP A 211 15.80 -0.40 -7.17
N ASN A 212 16.53 0.04 -6.14
CA ASN A 212 17.97 0.27 -6.19
C ASN A 212 18.67 -0.15 -4.87
N PRO A 213 18.70 -1.46 -4.55
CA PRO A 213 19.32 -1.96 -3.32
C PRO A 213 20.79 -1.56 -3.14
N PRO A 214 21.65 -1.58 -4.18
CA PRO A 214 23.05 -1.17 -4.04
C PRO A 214 23.20 0.27 -3.55
N ALA A 215 22.46 1.22 -4.15
CA ALA A 215 22.50 2.63 -3.75
C ALA A 215 22.04 2.82 -2.30
N LEU A 216 20.93 2.17 -1.91
CA LEU A 216 20.43 2.24 -0.54
C LEU A 216 21.44 1.69 0.48
N ILE A 217 22.07 0.54 0.18
CA ILE A 217 23.06 -0.09 1.06
C ILE A 217 24.32 0.78 1.19
N GLU A 218 24.79 1.36 0.08
CA GLU A 218 25.94 2.27 0.08
C GLU A 218 25.69 3.48 0.97
N ASP A 219 24.54 4.13 0.82
CA ASP A 219 24.18 5.32 1.61
C ASP A 219 23.99 4.99 3.09
N ILE A 220 23.37 3.87 3.43
CA ILE A 220 23.22 3.44 4.83
C ILE A 220 24.59 3.19 5.48
N ARG A 221 25.56 2.63 4.74
CA ARG A 221 26.90 2.35 5.28
C ARG A 221 27.64 3.62 5.67
N GLU A 222 27.39 4.74 5.01
CA GLU A 222 28.02 6.02 5.35
C GLU A 222 27.62 6.53 6.73
N ILE A 223 26.43 6.18 7.22
CA ILE A 223 26.01 6.49 8.59
C ILE A 223 27.01 5.89 9.59
N GLY A 224 27.51 4.68 9.32
CA GLY A 224 28.50 4.00 10.16
C GLY A 224 29.91 4.60 10.07
N LEU A 225 30.21 5.33 8.99
CA LEU A 225 31.48 6.04 8.79
C LEU A 225 31.45 7.47 9.32
N TYR A 226 30.26 7.98 9.66
CA TYR A 226 30.12 9.34 10.17
C TYR A 226 30.84 9.49 11.52
N PRO A 227 31.66 10.54 11.69
CA PRO A 227 32.40 10.74 12.94
C PRO A 227 31.44 10.86 14.12
N LYS A 228 31.62 9.99 15.12
CA LYS A 228 30.95 10.16 16.42
C LYS A 228 31.67 11.28 17.15
N VAL A 229 31.02 12.43 17.29
CA VAL A 229 31.46 13.54 18.13
C VAL A 229 31.17 13.20 19.60
#